data_AF-A0A7R9VDB2-F1
#
_entry.id   AF-A0A7R9VDB2-F1
#
_cell.length_a   1.000
_cell.length_b   1.000
_cell.length_c   1.000
_cell.angle_alpha   90.00
_cell.angle_beta   90.00
_cell.angle_gamma   90.00
#
_symmetry.space_group_name_H-M   'P 1'
#
loop_
_entity.id
_entity.type
_entity.pdbx_description
1 polymer ?
#
loop_
_entity_poly.entity_id
_entity_poly.type
_entity_poly.pdbx_seq_one_letter_code
_entity_poly.pdbx_strand_id
1 'polypeptide(L)'
;GGGAWRGDGCLEWTADDPSAGREARVTQTFYRRIYSFDAADPVPLVPGGTPCLRLTVHGQSFMLHHIRHMIGSAVAVAVGLLPMELLAASLAAPSRVTLPRAPPHTLLLSDCRFHPFPHSTGTDNGLREMTGERLSLRARGTERKEAFRRDVLQPALEGLVGLPEWTNWLASVKKFAAFEPARVEEFLRQYREWLEARKAKRAKRAEEQAAWTGADGECEGDGDGDGERGGAGDGEQAGRGGYGGGRHGRGGGQR
;
A
#
# COMPACT_ATOMS: atom_id res chain seq x y z
N GLY A 1 -24.05 -16.28 6.18
CA GLY A 1 -24.54 -15.39 5.12
C GLY A 1 -23.37 -14.95 4.26
N GLY A 2 -23.17 -15.60 3.11
CA GLY A 2 -22.09 -15.30 2.19
C GLY A 2 -22.34 -13.97 1.49
N GLY A 3 -21.42 -13.02 1.64
CA GLY A 3 -21.45 -11.74 0.95
C GLY A 3 -21.19 -11.93 -0.54
N ALA A 4 -22.22 -12.36 -1.27
CA ALA A 4 -22.22 -12.42 -2.73
C ALA A 4 -22.03 -11.02 -3.30
N TRP A 5 -21.16 -10.93 -4.30
CA TRP A 5 -20.89 -9.74 -5.11
C TRP A 5 -22.22 -9.34 -5.79
N ARG A 6 -22.82 -8.19 -5.43
CA ARG A 6 -24.12 -7.75 -5.98
C ARG A 6 -23.88 -6.82 -7.18
N GLY A 7 -24.16 -7.35 -8.36
CA GLY A 7 -25.01 -6.73 -9.38
C GLY A 7 -24.42 -5.61 -10.21
N ASP A 8 -24.17 -4.44 -9.63
CA ASP A 8 -23.88 -3.25 -10.43
C ASP A 8 -22.41 -2.91 -10.30
N GLY A 9 -21.58 -3.63 -11.06
CA GLY A 9 -20.16 -3.35 -11.16
C GLY A 9 -19.94 -1.93 -11.69
N CYS A 10 -19.40 -1.05 -10.84
CA CYS A 10 -18.98 0.28 -11.26
C CYS A 10 -17.77 0.13 -12.22
N LEU A 11 -17.89 0.72 -13.40
CA LEU A 11 -16.83 0.84 -14.39
C LEU A 11 -17.01 2.23 -15.01
N GLU A 12 -16.39 3.21 -14.36
CA GLU A 12 -16.59 4.62 -14.63
C GLU A 12 -15.24 5.33 -14.70
N TRP A 13 -15.11 6.18 -15.71
CA TRP A 13 -13.99 7.09 -15.82
C TRP A 13 -14.45 8.47 -15.39
N THR A 14 -14.09 8.83 -14.16
CA THR A 14 -14.26 10.19 -13.69
C THR A 14 -13.08 10.98 -14.26
N ALA A 15 -13.19 11.43 -15.53
CA ALA A 15 -12.35 12.54 -16.00
C ALA A 15 -12.34 13.61 -14.90
N ASP A 16 -11.24 14.33 -14.67
CA ASP A 16 -11.07 15.31 -13.57
C ASP A 16 -12.22 16.35 -13.55
N ASP A 17 -13.38 15.93 -13.05
CA ASP A 17 -14.63 16.65 -13.12
C ASP A 17 -14.59 17.64 -11.97
N PRO A 18 -14.49 18.95 -12.24
CA PRO A 18 -14.42 19.95 -11.20
C PRO A 18 -15.66 19.97 -10.30
N SER A 19 -16.77 19.38 -10.77
CA SER A 19 -18.04 19.29 -10.04
C SER A 19 -18.15 18.04 -9.16
N ALA A 20 -17.28 17.04 -9.35
CA ALA A 20 -17.21 15.90 -8.45
C ALA A 20 -16.74 16.38 -7.07
N GLY A 21 -17.59 16.19 -6.06
CA GLY A 21 -17.31 16.66 -4.69
C GLY A 21 -15.95 16.20 -4.18
N ARG A 22 -15.35 16.91 -3.22
CA ARG A 22 -14.01 16.61 -2.65
C ARG A 22 -13.83 15.13 -2.24
N GLU A 23 -14.93 14.47 -1.88
CA GLU A 23 -14.98 13.06 -1.46
C GLU A 23 -14.68 12.08 -2.61
N ALA A 24 -15.00 12.45 -3.84
CA ALA A 24 -14.75 11.62 -5.01
C ALA A 24 -13.30 11.69 -5.49
N ARG A 25 -12.45 12.57 -4.95
CA ARG A 25 -11.08 12.75 -5.45
C ARG A 25 -10.11 11.78 -4.80
N VAL A 26 -9.31 11.08 -5.62
CA VAL A 26 -8.18 10.28 -5.13
C VAL A 26 -7.11 11.22 -4.57
N THR A 27 -6.98 11.24 -3.25
CA THR A 27 -5.94 11.99 -2.53
C THR A 27 -4.80 11.09 -2.08
N GLN A 28 -3.75 11.67 -1.48
CA GLN A 28 -2.61 10.93 -0.96
C GLN A 28 -3.01 9.85 0.07
N THR A 29 -4.14 10.01 0.75
CA THR A 29 -4.64 9.05 1.75
C THR A 29 -5.07 7.73 1.15
N PHE A 30 -5.24 7.61 -0.17
CA PHE A 30 -5.58 6.36 -0.86
C PHE A 30 -4.35 5.61 -1.38
N TYR A 31 -3.19 6.28 -1.48
CA TYR A 31 -1.97 5.64 -1.97
C TYR A 31 -1.41 4.70 -0.91
N ARG A 32 -1.12 3.46 -1.32
CA ARG A 32 -0.53 2.42 -0.48
C ARG A 32 0.73 1.90 -1.14
N ARG A 33 1.76 1.66 -0.33
CA ARG A 33 3.04 1.12 -0.80
C ARG A 33 3.07 -0.38 -0.59
N ILE A 34 3.16 -1.12 -1.68
CA ILE A 34 3.47 -2.55 -1.69
C ILE A 34 4.98 -2.68 -1.91
N TYR A 35 5.66 -3.43 -1.06
CA TYR A 35 7.09 -3.68 -1.14
C TYR A 35 7.40 -4.91 -2.01
N SER A 36 6.64 -6.00 -1.82
CA SER A 36 6.71 -7.17 -2.68
C SER A 36 5.38 -7.91 -2.71
N PHE A 37 5.17 -8.68 -3.78
CA PHE A 37 4.04 -9.58 -3.92
C PHE A 37 4.53 -10.80 -4.70
N ASP A 38 4.66 -11.91 -4.00
CA ASP A 38 5.32 -13.11 -4.49
C ASP A 38 4.35 -14.29 -4.51
N ALA A 39 4.46 -15.16 -5.52
CA ALA A 39 3.70 -16.40 -5.63
C ALA A 39 4.67 -17.58 -5.63
N ALA A 40 4.47 -18.52 -4.71
CA ALA A 40 5.24 -19.77 -4.67
C ALA A 40 4.60 -20.82 -5.59
N ASP A 41 5.33 -21.90 -5.88
CA ASP A 41 4.79 -23.04 -6.62
C ASP A 41 3.58 -23.68 -5.91
N PRO A 42 2.64 -24.25 -6.67
CA PRO A 42 1.46 -24.91 -6.11
C PRO A 42 1.87 -26.16 -5.33
N VAL A 43 1.71 -26.10 -4.00
CA VAL A 43 2.04 -27.20 -3.09
C VAL A 43 0.89 -27.41 -2.09
N PRO A 44 0.60 -28.65 -1.68
CA PRO A 44 -0.41 -28.88 -0.66
C PRO A 44 0.05 -28.34 0.69
N LEU A 45 -0.90 -27.87 1.51
CA LEU A 45 -0.58 -27.32 2.84
C LEU A 45 -0.14 -28.41 3.83
N VAL A 46 -0.65 -29.62 3.63
CA VAL A 46 -0.34 -30.83 4.40
C VAL A 46 -0.12 -32.02 3.45
N PRO A 47 0.59 -33.08 3.87
CA PRO A 47 0.74 -34.28 3.05
C PRO A 47 -0.62 -34.87 2.62
N GLY A 48 -0.82 -35.07 1.31
CA GLY A 48 -2.08 -35.57 0.74
C GLY A 48 -3.20 -34.52 0.63
N GLY A 49 -2.93 -33.26 0.96
CA GLY A 49 -3.88 -32.15 0.82
C GLY A 49 -4.04 -31.66 -0.62
N THR A 50 -4.92 -30.68 -0.77
CA THR A 50 -5.20 -30.03 -2.05
C THR A 50 -4.06 -29.08 -2.42
N PRO A 51 -3.47 -29.16 -3.64
CA PRO A 51 -2.43 -28.22 -4.07
C PRO A 51 -2.92 -26.77 -4.02
N CYS A 52 -2.15 -25.91 -3.35
CA CYS A 52 -2.48 -24.50 -3.14
C CYS A 52 -1.36 -23.58 -3.57
N LEU A 53 -1.70 -22.42 -4.14
CA LEU A 53 -0.75 -21.36 -4.45
C LEU A 53 -0.57 -20.45 -3.22
N ARG A 54 0.63 -20.42 -2.64
CA ARG A 54 0.92 -19.51 -1.53
C ARG A 54 1.31 -18.13 -2.08
N LEU A 55 0.45 -17.15 -1.82
CA LEU A 55 0.70 -15.74 -2.11
C LEU A 55 1.22 -15.02 -0.87
N THR A 56 2.35 -14.33 -1.01
CA THR A 56 2.96 -13.54 0.08
C THR A 56 3.01 -12.09 -0.34
N VAL A 57 2.35 -11.21 0.42
CA VAL A 57 2.35 -9.77 0.16
C VAL A 57 2.98 -9.03 1.32
N HIS A 58 3.94 -8.16 1.00
CA HIS A 58 4.57 -7.26 1.95
C HIS A 58 4.22 -5.83 1.56
N GLY A 59 3.63 -5.07 2.50
CA GLY A 59 3.22 -3.69 2.25
C GLY A 59 3.38 -2.84 3.51
N GLN A 60 3.39 -1.51 3.31
CA GLN A 60 3.45 -0.55 4.41
C GLN A 60 2.14 -0.50 5.20
N SER A 61 1.02 -0.52 4.48
CA SER A 61 -0.32 -0.51 5.05
C SER A 61 -1.33 -1.03 4.04
N PHE A 62 -2.48 -1.49 4.53
CA PHE A 62 -3.56 -2.02 3.70
C PHE A 62 -4.88 -1.36 4.10
N MET A 63 -5.66 -0.92 3.11
CA MET A 63 -7.04 -0.51 3.34
C MET A 63 -7.93 -1.74 3.54
N LEU A 64 -9.14 -1.51 4.04
CA LEU A 64 -10.14 -2.56 4.18
C LEU A 64 -10.35 -3.27 2.82
N HIS A 65 -10.31 -4.61 2.84
CA HIS A 65 -10.42 -5.48 1.67
C HIS A 65 -9.33 -5.32 0.58
N HIS A 66 -8.33 -4.46 0.77
CA HIS A 66 -7.34 -4.13 -0.27
C HIS A 66 -6.66 -5.36 -0.85
N ILE A 67 -6.09 -6.23 0.00
CA ILE A 67 -5.43 -7.47 -0.42
C ILE A 67 -6.40 -8.40 -1.16
N ARG A 68 -7.66 -8.48 -0.70
CA ARG A 68 -8.67 -9.36 -1.29
C ARG A 68 -9.11 -8.89 -2.67
N HIS A 69 -9.14 -7.57 -2.92
CA HIS A 69 -9.36 -7.02 -4.26
C HIS A 69 -8.15 -7.26 -5.16
N MET A 70 -6.91 -7.11 -4.65
CA MET A 70 -5.70 -7.41 -5.43
C MET A 70 -5.70 -8.87 -5.90
N ILE A 71 -5.90 -9.83 -4.98
CA ILE A 71 -5.91 -11.26 -5.29
C ILE A 71 -7.10 -11.62 -6.18
N GLY A 72 -8.31 -11.15 -5.84
CA GLY A 72 -9.52 -11.48 -6.60
C GLY A 72 -9.41 -11.02 -8.06
N SER A 73 -8.82 -9.86 -8.30
CA SER A 73 -8.62 -9.31 -9.65
C SER A 73 -7.53 -10.05 -10.41
N ALA A 74 -6.41 -10.38 -9.76
CA ALA A 74 -5.36 -11.19 -10.36
C ALA A 74 -5.89 -12.56 -10.80
N VAL A 75 -6.69 -13.22 -9.95
CA VAL A 75 -7.34 -14.49 -10.28
C VAL A 75 -8.32 -14.31 -11.45
N ALA A 76 -9.14 -13.26 -11.44
CA ALA A 76 -10.08 -12.99 -12.53
C ALA A 76 -9.38 -12.76 -13.88
N VAL A 77 -8.21 -12.12 -13.89
CA VAL A 77 -7.38 -12.01 -15.11
C VAL A 77 -6.79 -13.36 -15.51
N ALA A 78 -6.24 -14.11 -14.56
CA ALA A 78 -5.63 -15.42 -14.82
C ALA A 78 -6.62 -16.43 -15.42
N VAL A 79 -7.91 -16.36 -15.05
CA VAL A 79 -8.97 -17.20 -15.62
C VAL A 79 -9.66 -16.59 -16.86
N GLY A 80 -9.19 -15.43 -17.34
CA GLY A 80 -9.70 -14.78 -18.56
C GLY A 80 -11.02 -14.02 -18.41
N LEU A 81 -11.44 -13.68 -17.19
CA LEU A 81 -12.69 -12.93 -16.93
C LEU A 81 -12.50 -11.42 -17.00
N LEU A 82 -11.29 -10.91 -16.75
CA LEU A 82 -10.96 -9.50 -16.89
C LEU A 82 -9.72 -9.36 -17.80
N PRO A 83 -9.65 -8.32 -18.65
CA PRO A 83 -8.43 -8.06 -19.41
C PRO A 83 -7.32 -7.52 -18.50
N MET A 84 -6.07 -7.91 -18.78
CA MET A 84 -4.91 -7.45 -18.02
C MET A 84 -4.79 -5.92 -17.99
N GLU A 85 -5.11 -5.25 -19.10
CA GLU A 85 -5.06 -3.80 -19.21
C GLU A 85 -6.01 -3.09 -18.23
N LEU A 86 -7.15 -3.72 -17.89
CA LEU A 86 -8.10 -3.17 -16.93
C LEU A 86 -7.50 -3.09 -15.52
N LEU A 87 -6.60 -4.01 -15.13
CA LEU A 87 -5.90 -3.89 -13.86
C LEU A 87 -5.04 -2.63 -13.82
N ALA A 88 -4.26 -2.36 -14.87
CA ALA A 88 -3.44 -1.17 -14.95
C ALA A 88 -4.31 0.10 -14.98
N ALA A 89 -5.43 0.06 -15.70
CA ALA A 89 -6.38 1.16 -15.76
C ALA A 89 -7.05 1.44 -14.42
N SER A 90 -7.36 0.41 -13.61
CA SER A 90 -7.96 0.54 -12.28
C SER A 90 -7.07 1.26 -11.25
N LEU A 91 -5.77 1.42 -11.54
CA LEU A 91 -4.82 2.16 -10.71
C LEU A 91 -4.72 3.64 -11.11
N ALA A 92 -5.35 4.05 -12.21
CA ALA A 92 -5.37 5.44 -12.63
C ALA A 92 -6.23 6.26 -11.68
N ALA A 93 -5.74 7.44 -11.25
CA ALA A 93 -6.50 8.36 -10.38
C ALA A 93 -7.95 8.67 -10.84
N PRO A 94 -8.24 8.86 -12.15
CA PRO A 94 -9.60 9.09 -12.64
C PRO A 94 -10.47 7.81 -12.74
N SER A 95 -9.93 6.63 -12.44
CA SER A 95 -10.68 5.37 -12.59
C SER A 95 -11.55 5.04 -11.36
N ARG A 96 -12.80 4.64 -11.58
CA ARG A 96 -13.67 4.04 -10.57
C ARG A 96 -14.10 2.67 -11.07
N VAL A 97 -13.48 1.63 -10.51
CA VAL A 97 -13.69 0.24 -10.94
C VAL A 97 -14.01 -0.63 -9.72
N THR A 98 -15.13 -1.33 -9.76
CA THR A 98 -15.46 -2.36 -8.77
C THR A 98 -14.74 -3.65 -9.13
N LEU A 99 -13.66 -3.94 -8.41
CA LEU A 99 -12.88 -5.15 -8.58
C LEU A 99 -13.46 -6.34 -7.78
N PRO A 100 -13.30 -7.58 -8.27
CA PRO A 100 -13.76 -8.76 -7.55
C PRO A 100 -13.00 -8.94 -6.23
N ARG A 101 -13.72 -9.17 -5.13
CA ARG A 101 -13.16 -9.35 -3.78
C ARG A 101 -13.08 -10.84 -3.46
N ALA A 102 -11.87 -11.39 -3.34
CA ALA A 102 -11.65 -12.79 -2.99
C ALA A 102 -12.29 -13.19 -1.64
N PRO A 103 -12.59 -14.48 -1.38
CA PRO A 103 -13.02 -14.97 -0.07
C PRO A 103 -12.03 -14.61 1.07
N PRO A 104 -12.49 -14.43 2.32
CA PRO A 104 -11.61 -14.01 3.42
C PRO A 104 -10.85 -15.16 4.10
N HIS A 105 -11.35 -16.39 4.03
CA HIS A 105 -10.99 -17.47 4.96
C HIS A 105 -9.54 -17.95 4.88
N THR A 106 -8.85 -17.68 3.77
CA THR A 106 -7.44 -18.08 3.57
C THR A 106 -6.45 -16.91 3.70
N LEU A 107 -6.92 -15.70 4.07
CA LEU A 107 -6.05 -14.55 4.29
C LEU A 107 -5.55 -14.54 5.75
N LEU A 108 -4.24 -14.57 5.91
CA LEU A 108 -3.59 -14.63 7.21
C LEU A 108 -2.50 -13.56 7.34
N LEU A 109 -2.35 -13.05 8.57
CA LEU A 109 -1.25 -12.18 8.94
C LEU A 109 -0.04 -13.04 9.34
N SER A 110 0.99 -13.06 8.50
CA SER A 110 2.20 -13.87 8.72
C SER A 110 3.25 -13.17 9.60
N ASP A 111 3.36 -11.85 9.50
CA ASP A 111 4.36 -11.06 10.23
C ASP A 111 3.98 -9.58 10.35
N CYS A 112 4.55 -8.91 11.35
CA CYS A 112 4.43 -7.48 11.60
C CYS A 112 5.81 -6.88 11.81
N ARG A 113 6.15 -5.86 11.01
CA ARG A 113 7.38 -5.08 11.21
C ARG A 113 7.08 -3.80 11.95
N PHE A 114 7.81 -3.56 13.03
CA PHE A 114 7.69 -2.36 13.85
C PHE A 114 8.71 -1.31 13.43
N HIS A 115 8.35 -0.04 13.64
CA HIS A 115 9.27 1.07 13.47
C HIS A 115 10.42 1.00 14.50
N PRO A 116 11.58 1.63 14.20
CA PRO A 116 12.64 1.81 15.18
C PRO A 116 12.13 2.39 16.49
N PHE A 117 12.71 1.95 17.60
CA PHE A 117 12.52 2.65 18.86
C PHE A 117 13.03 4.08 18.73
N PRO A 118 12.32 5.08 19.31
CA PRO A 118 12.78 6.46 19.27
C PRO A 118 14.11 6.62 20.01
N HIS A 119 14.91 7.61 19.60
CA HIS A 119 16.11 8.02 20.32
C HIS A 119 15.69 8.74 21.63
N SER A 120 15.39 7.95 22.66
CA SER A 120 15.16 8.30 24.08
C SER A 120 14.53 9.68 24.40
N THR A 121 13.25 9.65 24.78
CA THR A 121 12.71 10.56 25.82
C THR A 121 11.71 9.78 26.68
N GLY A 122 12.17 9.05 27.71
CA GLY A 122 11.27 8.37 28.65
C GLY A 122 11.86 7.15 29.37
N THR A 123 11.04 6.54 30.23
CA THR A 123 11.33 5.24 30.88
C THR A 123 11.36 4.14 29.83
N ASP A 124 12.56 3.65 29.53
CA ASP A 124 12.76 2.45 28.71
C ASP A 124 12.26 1.22 29.47
N ASN A 125 11.45 0.39 28.82
CA ASN A 125 11.00 -0.89 29.35
C ASN A 125 12.01 -2.03 29.07
N GLY A 126 13.21 -1.68 28.60
CA GLY A 126 14.30 -2.60 28.28
C GLY A 126 14.10 -3.37 26.97
N LEU A 127 13.03 -3.09 26.22
CA LEU A 127 12.75 -3.81 24.97
C LEU A 127 13.81 -3.59 23.91
N ARG A 128 14.43 -2.39 23.87
CA ARG A 128 15.48 -2.05 22.91
C ARG A 128 16.75 -2.87 23.13
N GLU A 129 17.19 -3.03 24.38
CA GLU A 129 18.32 -3.90 24.72
C GLU A 129 18.02 -5.37 24.38
N MET A 130 16.76 -5.77 24.55
CA MET A 130 16.31 -7.14 24.37
C MET A 130 16.06 -7.59 22.93
N THR A 131 15.75 -6.65 22.02
CA THR A 131 15.32 -6.94 20.64
C THR A 131 16.06 -6.13 19.57
N GLY A 132 16.91 -5.19 19.96
CA GLY A 132 17.70 -4.33 19.09
C GLY A 132 17.01 -3.01 18.75
N GLU A 133 17.33 -2.45 17.58
CA GLU A 133 16.80 -1.17 17.09
C GLU A 133 15.26 -1.19 16.95
N ARG A 134 14.66 -2.36 16.73
CA ARG A 134 13.24 -2.56 16.45
C ARG A 134 12.71 -3.76 17.21
N LEU A 135 11.42 -3.71 17.56
CA LEU A 135 10.74 -4.85 18.15
C LEU A 135 10.76 -6.04 17.16
N SER A 136 11.32 -7.16 17.61
CA SER A 136 11.50 -8.37 16.81
C SER A 136 11.29 -9.63 17.65
N LEU A 137 10.90 -10.73 17.00
CA LEU A 137 10.86 -12.04 17.65
C LEU A 137 12.27 -12.58 17.83
N ARG A 138 12.56 -13.10 19.02
CA ARG A 138 13.78 -13.87 19.29
C ARG A 138 13.74 -15.24 18.59
N ALA A 139 14.89 -15.90 18.46
CA ALA A 139 15.03 -17.22 17.81
C ALA A 139 13.95 -18.24 18.24
N ARG A 140 13.80 -18.47 19.55
CA ARG A 140 12.76 -19.36 20.10
C ARG A 140 11.33 -18.92 19.76
N GLY A 141 11.08 -17.61 19.66
CA GLY A 141 9.79 -17.06 19.24
C GLY A 141 9.50 -17.37 17.77
N THR A 142 10.50 -17.20 16.91
CA THR A 142 10.43 -17.57 15.48
C THR A 142 10.21 -19.06 15.30
N GLU A 143 10.93 -19.91 16.03
CA GLU A 143 10.74 -21.37 16.00
C GLU A 143 9.32 -21.77 16.42
N ARG A 144 8.80 -21.18 17.51
CA ARG A 144 7.42 -21.42 17.97
C ARG A 144 6.39 -20.94 16.96
N LYS A 145 6.65 -19.81 16.29
CA LYS A 145 5.79 -19.29 15.21
C LYS A 145 5.73 -20.29 14.05
N GLU A 146 6.88 -20.78 13.60
CA GLU A 146 6.95 -21.76 12.51
C GLU A 146 6.36 -23.12 12.89
N ALA A 147 6.59 -23.59 14.12
CA ALA A 147 5.95 -24.80 14.63
C ALA A 147 4.42 -24.64 14.67
N PHE A 148 3.90 -23.54 15.20
CA PHE A 148 2.46 -23.26 15.18
C PHE A 148 1.90 -23.19 13.75
N ARG A 149 2.62 -22.53 12.84
CA ARG A 149 2.23 -22.44 11.43
C ARG A 149 2.09 -23.83 10.79
N ARG A 150 3.05 -24.72 11.04
CA ARG A 150 3.08 -26.06 10.46
C ARG A 150 2.09 -27.01 11.14
N ASP A 151 2.09 -27.04 12.46
CA ASP A 151 1.44 -28.10 13.23
C ASP A 151 -0.03 -27.78 13.54
N VAL A 152 -0.43 -26.50 13.49
CA VAL A 152 -1.79 -26.05 13.82
C VAL A 152 -2.45 -25.32 12.64
N LEU A 153 -1.78 -24.30 12.10
CA LEU A 153 -2.39 -23.41 11.12
C LEU A 153 -2.61 -24.11 9.76
N GLN A 154 -1.60 -24.79 9.23
CA GLN A 154 -1.70 -25.50 7.95
C GLN A 154 -2.81 -26.57 7.93
N PRO A 155 -2.92 -27.47 8.93
CA PRO A 155 -4.05 -28.41 9.00
C PRO A 155 -5.43 -27.72 9.08
N ALA A 156 -5.55 -26.64 9.84
CA ALA A 156 -6.80 -25.89 9.93
C ALA A 156 -7.18 -25.23 8.59
N LEU A 157 -6.18 -24.66 7.89
CA LEU A 157 -6.37 -24.06 6.57
C LEU A 157 -6.76 -25.08 5.50
N GLU A 158 -6.21 -26.30 5.54
CA GLU A 158 -6.58 -27.36 4.60
C GLU A 158 -8.09 -27.61 4.63
N GLY A 159 -8.67 -27.66 5.84
CA GLY A 159 -10.13 -27.77 6.01
C GLY A 159 -10.91 -26.61 5.37
N LEU A 160 -10.35 -25.40 5.38
CA LEU A 160 -10.96 -24.22 4.75
C LEU A 160 -10.79 -24.21 3.23
N VAL A 161 -9.66 -24.69 2.71
CA VAL A 161 -9.42 -24.84 1.27
C VAL A 161 -10.41 -25.82 0.65
N GLY A 162 -10.77 -26.88 1.38
CA GLY A 162 -11.78 -27.84 0.95
C GLY A 162 -13.22 -27.28 0.88
N LEU A 163 -13.48 -26.07 1.37
CA LEU A 163 -14.81 -25.47 1.32
C LEU A 163 -15.15 -24.99 -0.10
N PRO A 164 -16.43 -25.04 -0.51
CA PRO A 164 -16.87 -24.65 -1.86
C PRO A 164 -16.82 -23.12 -2.09
N GLU A 165 -16.28 -22.34 -1.16
CA GLU A 165 -16.35 -20.88 -1.18
C GLU A 165 -15.61 -20.26 -2.35
N TRP A 166 -14.44 -20.80 -2.71
CA TRP A 166 -13.69 -20.37 -3.88
C TRP A 166 -14.43 -20.69 -5.18
N THR A 167 -15.06 -21.87 -5.25
CA THR A 167 -15.91 -22.28 -6.38
C THR A 167 -17.14 -21.39 -6.52
N ASN A 168 -17.85 -21.14 -5.41
CA ASN A 168 -19.03 -20.28 -5.36
C ASN A 168 -18.69 -18.82 -5.69
N TRP A 169 -17.54 -18.35 -5.19
CA TRP A 169 -17.02 -17.03 -5.52
C TRP A 169 -16.71 -16.94 -7.01
N LEU A 170 -15.99 -17.90 -7.60
CA LEU A 170 -15.65 -17.88 -9.02
C LEU A 170 -16.91 -17.91 -9.89
N ALA A 171 -17.91 -18.73 -9.54
CA ALA A 171 -19.21 -18.73 -10.22
C ALA A 171 -19.91 -17.36 -10.13
N SER A 172 -19.82 -16.69 -8.99
CA SER A 172 -20.36 -15.33 -8.81
C SER A 172 -19.60 -14.31 -9.66
N VAL A 173 -18.27 -14.38 -9.70
CA VAL A 173 -17.45 -13.50 -10.53
C VAL A 173 -17.77 -13.69 -12.01
N LYS A 174 -17.92 -14.94 -12.49
CA LYS A 174 -18.35 -15.22 -13.87
C LYS A 174 -19.70 -14.59 -14.20
N LYS A 175 -20.64 -14.60 -13.25
CA LYS A 175 -21.98 -14.06 -13.44
C LYS A 175 -22.02 -12.53 -13.44
N PHE A 176 -21.21 -11.88 -12.60
CA PHE A 176 -21.37 -10.45 -12.31
C PHE A 176 -20.18 -9.59 -12.73
N ALA A 177 -18.94 -10.11 -12.71
CA ALA A 177 -17.75 -9.34 -13.08
C ALA A 177 -17.51 -9.26 -14.59
N ALA A 178 -18.31 -9.95 -15.40
CA ALA A 178 -18.33 -9.79 -16.85
C ALA A 178 -18.95 -8.42 -17.17
N PHE A 179 -18.10 -7.40 -17.25
CA PHE A 179 -18.49 -6.12 -17.83
C PHE A 179 -18.84 -6.32 -19.31
N GLU A 180 -19.79 -5.53 -19.80
CA GLU A 180 -20.12 -5.48 -21.22
C GLU A 180 -18.86 -5.12 -22.04
N PRO A 181 -18.44 -5.92 -23.05
CA PRO A 181 -17.20 -5.69 -23.78
C PRO A 181 -17.08 -4.29 -24.38
N ALA A 182 -18.19 -3.71 -24.87
CA ALA A 182 -18.20 -2.36 -25.40
C ALA A 182 -17.88 -1.29 -24.32
N ARG A 183 -18.37 -1.49 -23.09
CA ARG A 183 -18.07 -0.60 -21.95
C ARG A 183 -16.61 -0.72 -21.52
N VAL A 184 -16.06 -1.93 -21.56
CA VAL A 184 -14.64 -2.16 -21.24
C VAL A 184 -13.76 -1.46 -22.26
N GLU A 185 -14.02 -1.61 -23.56
CA GLU A 185 -13.19 -0.98 -24.58
C GLU A 185 -13.24 0.55 -24.50
N GLU A 186 -14.43 1.13 -24.28
CA GLU A 186 -14.56 2.57 -24.10
C GLU A 186 -13.77 3.08 -22.88
N PHE A 187 -13.85 2.35 -21.76
CA PHE A 187 -13.06 2.67 -20.56
C PHE A 187 -11.56 2.56 -20.81
N LEU A 188 -11.11 1.52 -21.53
CA LEU A 188 -9.70 1.32 -21.88
C LEU A 188 -9.20 2.38 -22.87
N ARG A 189 -10.03 2.83 -23.82
CA ARG A 189 -9.72 3.95 -24.71
C ARG A 189 -9.40 5.22 -23.91
N GLN A 190 -10.26 5.57 -22.96
CA GLN A 190 -10.07 6.73 -22.07
C GLN A 190 -8.79 6.59 -21.23
N TYR A 191 -8.49 5.38 -20.74
CA TYR A 191 -7.26 5.08 -20.04
C TYR A 191 -6.01 5.29 -20.90
N ARG A 192 -6.00 4.79 -22.14
CA ARG A 192 -4.87 4.95 -23.08
C ARG A 192 -4.62 6.44 -23.38
N GLU A 193 -5.67 7.21 -23.66
CA GLU A 193 -5.58 8.66 -23.90
C GLU A 193 -4.98 9.39 -22.69
N TRP A 194 -5.45 9.08 -21.49
CA TRP A 194 -4.91 9.64 -20.25
C TRP A 194 -3.45 9.26 -20.01
N LEU A 195 -3.08 8.01 -20.31
CA LEU A 195 -1.72 7.51 -20.15
C LEU A 195 -0.76 8.28 -21.06
N GLU A 196 -1.12 8.47 -22.32
CA GLU A 196 -0.32 9.26 -23.29
C GLU A 196 -0.21 10.72 -22.89
N ALA A 197 -1.32 11.37 -22.50
CA ALA A 197 -1.30 12.74 -22.02
C ALA A 197 -0.40 12.91 -20.78
N ARG A 198 -0.39 11.92 -19.88
CA ARG A 198 0.46 11.92 -18.68
C ARG A 198 1.93 11.68 -19.00
N LYS A 199 2.25 10.81 -19.97
CA LYS A 199 3.62 10.63 -20.48
C LYS A 199 4.15 11.93 -21.09
N ALA A 200 3.37 12.58 -21.97
CA ALA A 200 3.74 13.85 -22.57
C ALA A 200 4.00 14.95 -21.52
N LYS A 201 3.11 15.08 -20.52
CA LYS A 201 3.31 16.01 -19.39
C LYS A 201 4.57 15.72 -18.58
N ARG A 202 4.92 14.45 -18.37
CA ARG A 202 6.14 14.04 -17.67
C ARG A 202 7.40 14.32 -18.48
N ALA A 203 7.37 14.06 -19.79
CA ALA A 203 8.46 14.37 -20.70
C ALA A 203 8.76 15.88 -20.71
N LYS A 204 7.73 16.71 -20.89
CA LYS A 204 7.87 18.17 -20.84
C LYS A 204 8.46 18.67 -19.51
N ARG A 205 7.99 18.14 -18.37
CA ARG A 205 8.55 18.50 -17.05
C ARG A 205 10.00 18.04 -16.87
N ALA A 206 10.37 16.88 -17.43
CA ALA A 206 11.73 16.39 -17.39
C ALA A 206 12.66 17.25 -18.25
N GLU A 207 12.20 17.69 -19.43
CA GLU A 207 12.91 18.65 -20.29
C GLU A 207 13.10 20.00 -19.59
N GLU A 208 12.04 20.54 -18.98
CA GLU A 208 12.10 21.78 -18.18
C GLU A 208 13.08 21.66 -17.00
N GLN A 209 13.05 20.53 -16.28
CA GLN A 209 13.94 20.27 -15.15
C GLN A 209 15.41 20.09 -15.60
N ALA A 210 15.64 19.43 -16.74
CA ALA A 210 16.96 19.28 -17.32
C ALA A 210 17.54 20.62 -17.78
N ALA A 211 16.71 21.48 -18.38
CA ALA A 211 17.10 22.84 -18.78
C ALA A 211 17.45 23.71 -17.57
N TRP A 212 16.74 23.56 -16.44
CA TRP A 212 17.08 24.24 -15.19
C TRP A 212 18.41 23.74 -14.59
N THR A 213 18.61 22.42 -14.50
CA THR A 213 19.88 21.86 -13.99
C THR A 213 21.10 22.11 -14.90
N GLY A 214 20.87 22.40 -16.18
CA GLY A 214 21.92 22.76 -17.14
C GLY A 214 22.31 24.25 -17.09
N ALA A 215 21.45 25.11 -16.53
CA ALA A 215 21.72 26.55 -16.38
C ALA A 215 22.53 26.88 -15.12
N ASP A 216 22.55 25.98 -14.12
CA ASP A 216 23.33 26.16 -12.88
C ASP A 216 24.77 25.60 -12.98
N GLY A 217 25.24 25.29 -14.19
CA GLY A 217 26.59 24.76 -14.48
C GLY A 217 27.69 25.80 -14.75
N GLU A 218 27.37 27.10 -14.73
CA GLU A 218 28.31 28.19 -14.95
C GLU A 218 28.24 29.21 -13.80
N CYS A 219 28.66 28.80 -12.60
CA CYS A 219 29.30 29.73 -11.67
C CYS A 219 30.80 29.38 -11.69
N GLU A 220 31.51 29.89 -12.70
CA GLU A 220 32.96 29.92 -12.69
C GLU A 220 33.42 30.67 -11.43
N GLY A 221 34.22 29.98 -10.63
CA GLY A 221 34.98 30.60 -9.57
C GLY A 221 36.15 31.34 -10.18
N ASP A 222 36.15 32.66 -10.06
CA ASP A 222 37.36 33.47 -10.17
C ASP A 222 37.88 33.74 -8.76
N GLY A 223 39.04 33.17 -8.46
CA GLY A 223 39.86 33.53 -7.32
C GLY A 223 40.89 34.61 -7.69
N ASP A 224 40.90 35.68 -6.90
CA ASP A 224 42.06 36.22 -6.15
C ASP A 224 42.22 37.75 -6.24
N GLY A 225 42.39 38.38 -5.07
CA GLY A 225 42.90 39.76 -4.95
C GLY A 225 42.48 40.55 -3.70
N ASP A 226 43.05 40.17 -2.54
CA ASP A 226 43.44 40.97 -1.36
C ASP A 226 42.76 42.31 -0.97
N GLY A 227 42.40 42.41 0.32
CA GLY A 227 42.12 43.68 1.00
C GLY A 227 41.68 43.54 2.46
N GLU A 228 42.63 43.71 3.40
CA GLU A 228 42.43 43.73 4.86
C GLU A 228 41.44 44.79 5.39
N ARG A 229 40.63 44.38 6.38
CA ARG A 229 40.11 45.09 7.59
C ARG A 229 38.79 44.37 7.96
N GLY A 230 38.53 43.82 9.14
CA GLY A 230 39.02 44.05 10.48
C GLY A 230 37.79 44.19 11.40
N GLY A 231 37.60 43.27 12.35
CA GLY A 231 36.90 43.54 13.61
C GLY A 231 35.47 43.01 13.82
N ALA A 232 35.39 41.93 14.61
CA ALA A 232 34.52 41.72 15.78
C ALA A 232 33.00 41.54 15.63
N GLY A 233 32.47 40.52 16.33
CA GLY A 233 31.10 40.55 16.87
C GLY A 233 30.42 39.19 16.99
N ASP A 234 30.54 38.57 18.17
CA ASP A 234 29.69 37.46 18.64
C ASP A 234 28.19 37.80 18.55
N GLY A 235 27.34 36.79 18.36
CA GLY A 235 25.91 37.02 18.22
C GLY A 235 25.03 35.78 18.20
N GLU A 236 25.00 35.07 19.32
CA GLU A 236 23.95 34.13 19.72
C GLU A 236 22.55 34.79 19.68
N GLN A 237 21.57 34.13 19.05
CA GLN A 237 20.11 34.29 19.25
C GLN A 237 19.40 33.20 18.41
N ALA A 238 18.74 32.16 18.93
CA ALA A 238 17.78 32.03 20.02
C ALA A 238 16.52 32.92 19.84
N GLY A 239 15.44 32.30 19.34
CA GLY A 239 14.10 32.90 19.27
C GLY A 239 13.07 31.94 18.63
N ARG A 240 12.56 30.96 19.37
CA ARG A 240 11.26 30.99 20.07
C ARG A 240 10.04 30.96 19.15
N GLY A 241 9.42 29.78 19.04
CA GLY A 241 7.99 29.61 18.75
C GLY A 241 7.40 28.64 19.78
N GLY A 242 6.81 29.19 20.85
CA GLY A 242 6.31 28.42 21.98
C GLY A 242 4.96 27.77 21.70
N TYR A 243 4.84 26.48 22.04
CA TYR A 243 3.56 25.82 22.27
C TYR A 243 3.25 25.87 23.77
N GLY A 244 2.17 26.58 24.11
CA GLY A 244 1.67 26.71 25.47
C GLY A 244 1.18 25.37 26.03
N GLY A 245 1.68 25.04 27.21
CA GLY A 245 1.18 23.94 28.03
C GLY A 245 -0.08 24.36 28.79
N GLY A 246 -1.15 23.57 28.65
CA GLY A 246 -2.29 23.58 29.56
C GLY A 246 -2.21 22.35 30.47
N ARG A 247 -1.77 22.55 31.71
CA ARG A 247 -1.71 21.55 32.78
C ARG A 247 -2.75 21.92 33.83
N HIS A 248 -3.86 21.19 33.88
CA HIS A 248 -4.71 21.06 35.09
C HIS A 248 -4.72 19.55 35.38
N GLY A 249 -4.32 19.02 36.54
CA GLY A 249 -4.47 19.54 37.89
C GLY A 249 -5.28 18.48 38.64
N ARG A 250 -4.60 17.49 39.22
CA ARG A 250 -5.20 16.47 40.08
C ARG A 250 -5.84 17.15 41.30
N GLY A 251 -7.08 16.80 41.61
CA GLY A 251 -7.69 17.00 42.92
C GLY A 251 -8.22 15.66 43.42
N GLY A 252 -7.58 15.10 44.44
CA GLY A 252 -8.08 13.95 45.17
C GLY A 252 -9.18 14.35 46.13
N GLY A 253 -10.08 13.42 46.42
CA GLY A 253 -11.11 13.56 47.44
C GLY A 253 -11.58 12.18 47.87
N GLN A 254 -11.12 11.75 49.04
CA GLN A 254 -11.65 10.61 49.78
C GLN A 254 -13.12 10.87 50.14
N ARG A 255 -13.97 9.87 49.93
CA ARG A 255 -14.87 9.27 50.91
C ARG A 255 -15.58 8.07 50.26
#